data_AF-A0A7J9BP56-F1
#
_entry.id   AF-A0A7J9BP56-F1
#
_cell.length_a   1.000
_cell.length_b   1.000
_cell.length_c   1.000
_cell.angle_alpha   90.00
_cell.angle_beta   90.00
_cell.angle_gamma   90.00
#
_symmetry.space_group_name_H-M   'P 1'
#
loop_
_entity.id
_entity.type
_entity.pdbx_description
1 polymer ?
#
loop_
_entity_poly.entity_id
_entity_poly.type
_entity_poly.pdbx_seq_one_letter_code
_entity_poly.pdbx_strand_id
1 'polypeptide(L)'
;MHIAPDEKIETFELDYDGKRDRWNGYDASTYARVIERYEARDEARRKYLKEQQLKKLEEKNTKVDESKQMDFAKVEKRVRTTGGGSTGTVRNLRIREDTAKYLLNLDVSSAYYDPKTRSMREDPLPDADPNEKFYEGDNQYRMSGQALEFKQLNIHAWEAFDKGQDIHMQAAPSQAELLFKNYKVIKEKL
;
A
#
# COMPACT_ATOMS: atom_id res chain seq x y z
N MET A 1 5.13 -15.77 -68.79
CA MET A 1 5.08 -14.33 -68.49
C MET A 1 4.73 -14.22 -67.01
N HIS A 2 5.68 -13.83 -66.15
CA HIS A 2 5.44 -13.67 -64.71
C HIS A 2 5.17 -12.19 -64.47
N ILE A 3 3.90 -11.84 -64.31
CA ILE A 3 3.47 -10.47 -63.98
C ILE A 3 3.39 -10.37 -62.46
N ALA A 4 3.98 -9.32 -61.90
CA ALA A 4 3.96 -9.06 -60.47
C ALA A 4 2.56 -8.60 -60.01
N PRO A 5 2.16 -8.88 -58.77
CA PRO A 5 0.92 -8.34 -58.20
C PRO A 5 1.01 -6.82 -58.04
N ASP A 6 -0.13 -6.15 -58.20
CA ASP A 6 -0.22 -4.69 -58.03
C ASP A 6 -0.04 -4.28 -56.56
N GLU A 7 0.63 -3.14 -56.35
CA GLU A 7 0.87 -2.57 -55.03
C GLU A 7 -0.31 -1.69 -54.57
N LYS A 8 -0.58 -1.69 -53.27
CA LYS A 8 -1.61 -0.85 -52.66
C LYS A 8 -1.01 0.49 -52.24
N ILE A 9 -1.52 1.58 -52.82
CA ILE A 9 -1.12 2.94 -52.43
C ILE A 9 -1.96 3.36 -51.22
N GLU A 10 -1.31 3.68 -50.11
CA GLU A 10 -1.96 4.15 -48.90
C GLU A 10 -1.43 5.53 -48.48
N THR A 11 -2.33 6.41 -48.04
CA THR A 11 -2.01 7.73 -47.53
C THR A 11 -2.36 7.81 -46.06
N PHE A 12 -1.39 8.22 -45.23
CA PHE A 12 -1.56 8.33 -43.78
C PHE A 12 -1.24 9.75 -43.31
N GLU A 13 -2.11 10.30 -42.49
CA GLU A 13 -1.85 11.51 -41.72
C GLU A 13 -1.51 11.11 -40.29
N LEU A 14 -0.26 11.36 -39.91
CA LEU A 14 0.29 11.02 -38.59
C LEU A 14 0.98 12.24 -37.99
N ASP A 15 0.91 12.33 -36.66
CA ASP A 15 1.64 13.33 -35.87
C ASP A 15 3.16 13.08 -35.89
N TYR A 16 3.94 13.99 -35.30
CA TYR A 16 5.40 13.91 -35.27
C TYR A 16 5.91 12.59 -34.70
N ASP A 17 5.32 12.14 -33.58
CA ASP A 17 5.66 10.88 -32.93
C ASP A 17 5.15 9.69 -33.74
N GLY A 18 3.94 9.79 -34.31
CA GLY A 18 3.39 8.75 -35.19
C GLY A 18 4.25 8.49 -36.41
N LYS A 19 4.84 9.52 -37.04
CA LYS A 19 5.78 9.34 -38.18
C LYS A 19 7.11 8.71 -37.78
N ARG A 20 7.51 8.83 -36.52
CA ARG A 20 8.78 8.34 -36.00
C ARG A 20 8.66 7.11 -35.13
N ASP A 21 7.45 6.59 -34.95
CA ASP A 21 7.25 5.42 -34.13
C ASP A 21 7.96 4.22 -34.76
N ARG A 22 8.94 3.71 -34.02
CA ARG A 22 9.74 2.54 -34.39
C ARG A 22 8.88 1.28 -34.51
N TRP A 23 7.72 1.28 -33.84
CA TRP A 23 6.78 0.16 -33.82
C TRP A 23 5.69 0.28 -34.88
N ASN A 24 5.77 1.24 -35.80
CA ASN A 24 4.89 1.27 -36.97
C ASN A 24 5.01 -0.03 -37.78
N GLY A 25 3.88 -0.67 -38.07
CA GLY A 25 3.82 -1.96 -38.76
C GLY A 25 4.16 -3.16 -37.88
N TYR A 26 4.26 -2.99 -36.55
CA TYR A 26 4.47 -4.11 -35.63
C TYR A 26 3.23 -5.02 -35.57
N ASP A 27 3.42 -6.30 -35.89
CA ASP A 27 2.39 -7.32 -35.72
C ASP A 27 2.44 -7.91 -34.31
N ALA A 28 1.35 -7.75 -33.55
CA ALA A 28 1.22 -8.23 -32.19
C ALA A 28 1.39 -9.76 -32.08
N SER A 29 1.07 -10.52 -33.14
CA SER A 29 1.24 -11.97 -33.17
C SER A 29 2.72 -12.39 -33.03
N THR A 30 3.64 -11.55 -33.51
CA THR A 30 5.09 -11.83 -33.47
C THR A 30 5.65 -11.85 -32.04
N TYR A 31 4.96 -11.23 -31.08
CA TYR A 31 5.33 -11.27 -29.67
C TYR A 31 5.28 -12.68 -29.08
N ALA A 32 4.50 -13.59 -29.67
CA ALA A 32 4.45 -15.00 -29.27
C ALA A 32 5.84 -15.65 -29.26
N ARG A 33 6.72 -15.30 -30.21
CA ARG A 33 8.11 -15.81 -30.25
C ARG A 33 8.93 -15.40 -29.03
N VAL A 34 8.64 -14.24 -28.44
CA VAL A 34 9.28 -13.79 -27.20
C VAL A 34 8.78 -14.64 -26.04
N ILE A 35 7.48 -14.88 -25.95
CA ILE A 35 6.86 -15.72 -24.93
C ILE A 35 7.48 -17.12 -24.96
N GLU A 36 7.51 -17.78 -26.13
CA GLU A 36 8.08 -19.11 -26.31
C GLU A 36 9.54 -19.19 -25.82
N ARG A 37 10.34 -18.17 -26.12
CA ARG A 37 11.73 -18.09 -25.66
C ARG A 37 11.84 -18.04 -24.13
N TYR A 38 10.96 -17.28 -23.46
CA TYR A 38 10.95 -17.18 -22.01
C TYR A 38 10.45 -18.47 -21.36
N GLU A 39 9.44 -19.12 -21.94
CA GLU A 39 8.94 -20.41 -21.49
C GLU A 39 10.02 -21.49 -21.54
N ALA A 40 10.71 -21.63 -22.68
CA ALA A 40 11.82 -22.59 -22.82
C ALA A 40 12.94 -22.35 -21.79
N ARG A 41 13.26 -21.07 -21.51
CA ARG A 41 14.25 -20.70 -20.49
C ARG A 41 13.81 -21.10 -19.08
N ASP A 42 12.56 -20.83 -18.73
CA ASP A 42 12.03 -21.10 -17.40
C ASP A 42 11.83 -22.62 -17.19
N GLU A 43 11.52 -23.39 -18.23
CA GLU A 43 11.55 -24.85 -18.21
C GLU A 43 12.94 -25.41 -17.96
N ALA A 44 13.96 -24.91 -18.65
CA ALA A 44 15.34 -25.31 -18.42
C ALA A 44 15.78 -25.02 -16.98
N ARG A 45 15.42 -23.83 -16.44
CA ARG A 45 15.66 -23.47 -15.04
C ARG A 45 14.95 -24.44 -14.09
N ARG A 46 13.70 -24.80 -14.37
CA ARG A 46 12.92 -25.74 -13.54
C ARG A 46 13.55 -27.14 -13.54
N LYS A 47 14.00 -27.65 -14.70
CA LYS A 47 14.70 -28.94 -14.82
C LYS A 47 16.00 -28.93 -14.02
N TYR A 48 16.83 -27.90 -14.19
CA TYR A 48 18.07 -27.73 -13.44
C TYR A 48 17.86 -27.71 -11.92
N LEU A 49 16.85 -26.98 -11.44
CA LEU A 49 16.53 -26.95 -10.00
C LEU A 49 16.08 -28.32 -9.47
N LYS A 50 15.29 -29.08 -10.26
CA LYS A 50 14.89 -30.45 -9.89
C LYS A 50 16.07 -31.41 -9.82
N GLU A 51 16.98 -31.37 -10.80
CA GLU A 51 18.19 -32.18 -10.81
C GLU A 51 19.09 -31.86 -9.61
N GLN A 52 19.24 -30.58 -9.26
CA GLN A 52 19.98 -30.15 -8.08
C GLN A 52 19.34 -30.65 -6.77
N GLN A 53 18.01 -30.67 -6.68
CA GLN A 53 17.30 -31.23 -5.53
C GLN A 53 17.50 -32.75 -5.44
N LEU A 54 17.43 -33.46 -6.57
CA LEU A 54 17.62 -34.90 -6.62
C LEU A 54 19.05 -35.30 -6.23
N LYS A 55 20.07 -34.62 -6.77
CA LYS A 55 21.47 -34.81 -6.35
C LYS A 55 21.67 -34.60 -4.85
N LYS A 56 21.05 -33.56 -4.27
CA LYS A 56 21.10 -33.32 -2.81
C LYS A 56 20.40 -34.41 -1.99
N LEU A 57 19.33 -35.00 -2.52
CA LEU A 57 18.64 -36.12 -1.89
C LEU A 57 19.47 -37.41 -1.97
N GLU A 58 20.09 -37.67 -3.12
CA GLU A 58 21.03 -38.79 -3.29
C GLU A 58 22.25 -38.65 -2.38
N GLU A 59 22.88 -37.47 -2.33
CA GLU A 59 23.99 -37.19 -1.40
C GLU A 59 23.58 -37.30 0.08
N LYS A 60 22.32 -37.01 0.42
CA LYS A 60 21.81 -37.22 1.79
C LYS A 60 21.58 -38.70 2.06
N ASN A 61 20.98 -39.44 1.14
CA ASN A 61 20.72 -40.86 1.31
C ASN A 61 22.02 -41.68 1.35
N THR A 62 23.07 -41.28 0.63
CA THR A 62 24.40 -41.91 0.70
C THR A 62 25.18 -41.52 1.97
N LYS A 63 24.92 -40.35 2.55
CA LYS A 63 25.52 -39.91 3.84
C LYS A 63 24.78 -40.40 5.09
N VAL A 64 23.60 -41.02 4.96
CA VAL A 64 22.88 -41.61 6.10
C VAL A 64 23.58 -42.87 6.63
N ASP A 65 24.45 -43.52 5.86
CA ASP A 65 25.17 -44.73 6.28
C ASP A 65 26.57 -44.50 6.89
N GLU A 66 27.11 -43.28 6.92
CA GLU A 66 28.51 -43.07 7.36
C GLU A 66 28.81 -41.90 8.32
N SER A 67 27.83 -41.21 8.92
CA SER A 67 28.17 -40.27 10.01
C SER A 67 26.98 -39.83 10.87
N LYS A 68 26.78 -40.53 12.00
CA LYS A 68 26.78 -39.78 13.27
C LYS A 68 28.16 -39.10 13.35
N GLN A 69 28.19 -37.82 13.69
CA GLN A 69 29.37 -37.01 14.00
C GLN A 69 29.84 -36.03 12.91
N MET A 70 30.04 -34.80 13.36
CA MET A 70 30.84 -33.70 12.79
C MET A 70 30.09 -32.59 12.02
N ASP A 71 29.61 -31.66 12.86
CA ASP A 71 30.03 -30.25 12.86
C ASP A 71 29.29 -29.21 12.00
N PHE A 72 28.55 -28.40 12.75
CA PHE A 72 28.18 -27.02 12.48
C PHE A 72 29.42 -26.17 12.12
N ALA A 73 29.86 -26.20 10.87
CA ALA A 73 30.73 -25.16 10.33
C ALA A 73 29.90 -23.93 9.93
N LYS A 74 29.56 -23.13 10.93
CA LYS A 74 29.05 -21.76 10.75
C LYS A 74 30.11 -20.94 10.00
N VAL A 75 29.92 -20.75 8.70
CA VAL A 75 30.76 -19.84 7.91
C VAL A 75 30.33 -18.40 8.21
N GLU A 76 30.95 -17.78 9.21
CA GLU A 76 30.96 -16.32 9.39
C GLU A 76 32.30 -15.75 8.92
N LYS A 77 32.60 -15.84 7.62
CA LYS A 77 33.51 -14.88 7.01
C LYS A 77 32.70 -13.65 6.59
N ARG A 78 32.50 -12.72 7.54
CA ARG A 78 32.21 -11.33 7.16
C ARG A 78 33.47 -10.76 6.53
N VAL A 79 33.46 -10.64 5.21
CA VAL A 79 34.40 -9.77 4.50
C VAL A 79 34.07 -8.34 4.94
N ARG A 80 34.89 -7.78 5.85
CA ARG A 80 34.86 -6.35 6.17
C ARG A 80 35.58 -5.63 5.03
N THR A 81 34.84 -5.00 4.14
CA THR A 81 35.39 -3.98 3.25
C THR A 81 35.77 -2.74 4.08
N THR A 82 36.90 -2.12 3.76
CA THR A 82 37.54 -0.99 4.46
C THR A 82 36.78 0.34 4.40
N GLY A 83 35.60 0.39 3.79
CA GLY A 83 34.68 1.52 3.93
C GLY A 83 33.66 1.15 5.00
N GLY A 84 33.65 1.87 6.13
CA GLY A 84 32.61 1.82 7.15
C GLY A 84 31.24 2.23 6.62
N GLY A 85 30.71 1.47 5.66
CA GLY A 85 29.35 1.55 5.19
C GLY A 85 28.51 0.74 6.15
N SER A 86 27.69 1.42 6.94
CA SER A 86 26.36 0.90 7.19
C SER A 86 25.81 0.48 5.84
N THR A 87 25.78 -0.82 5.53
CA THR A 87 25.04 -1.39 4.40
C THR A 87 23.55 -1.28 4.69
N GLY A 88 23.09 -0.09 5.04
CA GLY A 88 21.69 0.28 4.97
C GLY A 88 21.36 0.37 3.50
N THR A 89 21.01 -0.77 2.88
CA THR A 89 20.20 -0.77 1.66
C THR A 89 19.14 0.31 1.83
N VAL A 90 19.11 1.30 0.93
CA VAL A 90 18.05 2.30 0.88
C VAL A 90 16.76 1.54 0.64
N ARG A 91 16.07 1.19 1.73
CA ARG A 91 14.77 0.52 1.67
C ARG A 91 13.74 1.61 1.42
N ASN A 92 12.82 1.35 0.50
CA ASN A 92 11.67 2.23 0.31
C ASN A 92 10.96 2.39 1.66
N LEU A 93 10.80 3.64 2.08
CA LEU A 93 10.22 3.99 3.39
C LEU A 93 8.71 3.78 3.44
N ARG A 94 8.06 3.62 2.27
CA ARG A 94 6.63 3.33 2.19
C ARG A 94 6.36 1.93 2.74
N ILE A 95 5.51 1.86 3.76
CA ILE A 95 4.95 0.63 4.30
C ILE A 95 4.08 0.00 3.21
N ARG A 96 4.27 -1.29 2.93
CA ARG A 96 3.58 -1.98 1.81
C ARG A 96 2.18 -2.44 2.20
N GLU A 97 1.99 -2.70 3.49
CA GLU A 97 0.77 -3.14 4.13
C GLU A 97 -0.28 -2.02 4.18
N ASP A 98 0.17 -0.76 4.25
CA ASP A 98 -0.69 0.41 4.27
C ASP A 98 -1.08 0.83 2.85
N THR A 99 -2.34 0.54 2.50
CA THR A 99 -2.94 1.01 1.25
C THR A 99 -3.14 2.52 1.28
N ALA A 100 -2.89 3.18 0.15
CA ALA A 100 -3.14 4.61 0.05
C ALA A 100 -4.65 4.85 -0.05
N LYS A 101 -5.14 5.96 0.54
CA LYS A 101 -6.57 6.28 0.59
C LYS A 101 -7.26 6.23 -0.79
N TYR A 102 -6.64 6.81 -1.82
CA TYR A 102 -7.16 6.84 -3.21
C TYR A 102 -7.09 5.48 -3.94
N LEU A 103 -6.54 4.44 -3.33
CA LEU A 103 -6.54 3.08 -3.85
C LEU A 103 -7.54 2.18 -3.14
N LEU A 104 -8.26 2.69 -2.13
CA LEU A 104 -9.31 1.95 -1.42
C LEU A 104 -10.51 1.69 -2.34
N ASN A 105 -10.85 2.66 -3.19
CA ASN A 105 -11.82 2.52 -4.26
C ASN A 105 -11.25 3.16 -5.54
N LEU A 106 -11.23 2.38 -6.63
CA LEU A 106 -10.70 2.81 -7.94
C LEU A 106 -11.75 3.45 -8.84
N ASP A 107 -13.02 3.43 -8.42
CA ASP A 107 -14.09 4.11 -9.15
C ASP A 107 -13.85 5.62 -9.15
N VAL A 108 -13.95 6.22 -10.34
CA VAL A 108 -13.66 7.64 -10.55
C VAL A 108 -14.63 8.54 -9.78
N SER A 109 -15.86 8.08 -9.54
CA SER A 109 -16.91 8.78 -8.80
C SER A 109 -16.96 8.43 -7.31
N SER A 110 -15.92 7.77 -6.78
CA SER A 110 -15.81 7.49 -5.34
C SER A 110 -15.48 8.76 -4.54
N ALA A 111 -14.94 8.62 -3.33
CA ALA A 111 -14.58 9.75 -2.49
C ALA A 111 -13.41 10.55 -3.06
N TYR A 112 -13.55 11.88 -3.09
CA TYR A 112 -12.48 12.78 -3.52
C TYR A 112 -11.27 12.74 -2.56
N TYR A 113 -10.10 12.44 -3.12
CA TYR A 113 -8.81 12.55 -2.45
C TYR A 113 -8.09 13.84 -2.87
N ASP A 114 -7.79 14.70 -1.91
CA ASP A 114 -6.94 15.87 -2.16
C ASP A 114 -5.45 15.47 -2.05
N PRO A 115 -4.69 15.43 -3.17
CA PRO A 115 -3.28 15.02 -3.14
C PRO A 115 -2.37 16.06 -2.47
N LYS A 116 -2.81 17.32 -2.32
CA LYS A 116 -2.00 18.38 -1.72
C LYS A 116 -1.90 18.20 -0.22
N THR A 117 -3.03 18.06 0.44
CA THR A 117 -3.15 17.88 1.89
C THR A 117 -3.15 16.41 2.30
N ARG A 118 -3.28 15.49 1.34
CA ARG A 118 -3.37 14.03 1.54
C ARG A 118 -4.59 13.62 2.37
N SER A 119 -5.69 14.37 2.22
CA SER A 119 -6.94 14.15 2.94
C SER A 119 -8.01 13.55 2.02
N MET A 120 -8.79 12.60 2.55
CA MET A 120 -10.00 12.07 1.92
C MET A 120 -11.16 12.35 2.87
N ARG A 121 -12.14 13.13 2.42
CA ARG A 121 -13.19 13.63 3.33
C ARG A 121 -14.24 12.57 3.62
N GLU A 122 -14.86 12.07 2.55
CA GLU A 122 -15.93 11.08 2.60
C GLU A 122 -15.39 9.65 2.66
N ASP A 123 -16.24 8.71 3.04
CA ASP A 123 -15.95 7.27 2.98
C ASP A 123 -15.86 6.80 1.51
N PRO A 124 -14.73 6.20 1.07
CA PRO A 124 -14.62 5.64 -0.28
C PRO A 124 -15.50 4.40 -0.51
N LEU A 125 -15.98 3.74 0.54
CA LEU A 125 -16.77 2.51 0.49
C LEU A 125 -18.02 2.61 1.38
N PRO A 126 -18.98 3.51 1.10
CA PRO A 126 -20.13 3.77 1.98
C PRO A 126 -20.98 2.52 2.22
N ASP A 127 -21.18 1.68 1.20
CA ASP A 127 -22.09 0.52 1.25
C ASP A 127 -21.50 -0.75 1.93
N ALA A 128 -20.21 -0.77 2.23
CA ALA A 128 -19.58 -1.93 2.87
C ALA A 128 -19.94 -2.03 4.38
N ASP A 129 -19.71 -3.18 5.00
CA ASP A 129 -19.94 -3.38 6.44
C ASP A 129 -18.95 -2.54 7.27
N PRO A 130 -19.42 -1.66 8.18
CA PRO A 130 -18.55 -0.86 9.04
C PRO A 130 -17.47 -1.64 9.82
N ASN A 131 -17.72 -2.90 10.21
CA ASN A 131 -16.75 -3.67 10.97
C ASN A 131 -15.58 -4.21 10.13
N GLU A 132 -15.77 -4.32 8.82
CA GLU A 132 -14.75 -4.78 7.87
C GLU A 132 -13.98 -3.61 7.24
N LYS A 133 -14.49 -2.37 7.38
CA LYS A 133 -13.86 -1.17 6.85
C LYS A 133 -12.61 -0.81 7.64
N PHE A 134 -11.50 -0.68 6.92
CA PHE A 134 -10.26 -0.12 7.50
C PHE A 134 -10.31 1.41 7.66
N TYR A 135 -11.11 2.10 6.84
CA TYR A 135 -11.13 3.56 6.77
C TYR A 135 -12.52 4.08 6.40
N GLU A 136 -13.08 4.96 7.25
CA GLU A 136 -14.44 5.51 7.10
C GLU A 136 -14.46 6.98 6.63
N GLY A 137 -13.32 7.52 6.18
CA GLY A 137 -13.19 8.93 5.79
C GLY A 137 -12.71 9.84 6.93
N ASP A 138 -11.99 10.92 6.58
CA ASP A 138 -11.41 11.83 7.59
C ASP A 138 -12.49 12.60 8.36
N ASN A 139 -13.70 12.78 7.82
CA ASN A 139 -14.80 13.45 8.52
C ASN A 139 -15.26 12.67 9.76
N GLN A 140 -15.34 11.35 9.65
CA GLN A 140 -15.74 10.47 10.74
C GLN A 140 -14.72 10.50 11.89
N TYR A 141 -13.42 10.46 11.58
CA TYR A 141 -12.37 10.59 12.59
C TYR A 141 -12.31 11.99 13.23
N ARG A 142 -12.67 13.04 12.49
CA ARG A 142 -12.72 14.41 13.03
C ARG A 142 -13.83 14.64 14.05
N MET A 143 -14.95 13.93 13.92
CA MET A 143 -16.14 14.11 14.76
C MET A 143 -16.30 13.07 15.87
N SER A 144 -15.40 12.08 15.94
CA SER A 144 -15.48 10.98 16.90
C SER A 144 -14.50 11.13 18.08
N GLY A 145 -14.65 10.26 19.08
CA GLY A 145 -13.79 10.20 20.26
C GLY A 145 -13.88 11.44 21.15
N GLN A 146 -12.74 11.85 21.72
CA GLN A 146 -12.64 12.96 22.67
C GLN A 146 -13.05 14.31 22.09
N ALA A 147 -13.01 14.48 20.76
CA ALA A 147 -13.48 15.71 20.11
C ALA A 147 -14.97 15.96 20.39
N LEU A 148 -15.78 14.90 20.43
CA LEU A 148 -17.21 15.00 20.76
C LEU A 148 -17.42 15.38 22.23
N GLU A 149 -16.67 14.76 23.15
CA GLU A 149 -16.75 15.07 24.58
C GLU A 149 -16.31 16.52 24.87
N PHE A 150 -15.24 16.96 24.22
CA PHE A 150 -14.75 18.33 24.29
C PHE A 150 -15.77 19.32 23.71
N LYS A 151 -16.46 18.96 22.62
CA LYS A 151 -17.55 19.77 22.05
C LYS A 151 -18.71 19.89 23.05
N GLN A 152 -19.11 18.81 23.72
CA GLN A 152 -20.15 18.83 24.75
C GLN A 152 -19.73 19.70 25.96
N LEU A 153 -18.47 19.59 26.40
CA LEU A 153 -17.92 20.42 27.47
C LEU A 153 -17.92 21.91 27.09
N ASN A 154 -17.56 22.24 25.85
CA ASN A 154 -17.62 23.62 25.33
C ASN A 154 -19.05 24.17 25.36
N ILE A 155 -20.01 23.39 24.87
CA ILE A 155 -21.43 23.77 24.88
C ILE A 155 -21.88 24.04 26.33
N HIS A 156 -21.53 23.15 27.26
CA HIS A 156 -21.86 23.34 28.67
C HIS A 156 -21.23 24.61 29.28
N ALA A 157 -19.97 24.90 28.95
CA ALA A 157 -19.30 26.11 29.42
C ALA A 157 -20.00 27.37 28.92
N TRP A 158 -20.44 27.41 27.64
CA TRP A 158 -21.22 28.52 27.09
C TRP A 158 -22.58 28.67 27.76
N GLU A 159 -23.32 27.57 27.93
CA GLU A 159 -24.62 27.58 28.62
C GLU A 159 -24.52 28.05 30.08
N ALA A 160 -23.44 27.69 30.77
CA ALA A 160 -23.22 28.10 32.14
C ALA A 160 -22.79 29.58 32.24
N PHE A 161 -22.00 30.04 31.27
CA PHE A 161 -21.63 31.45 31.13
C PHE A 161 -22.86 32.34 30.89
N ASP A 162 -23.77 31.92 30.01
CA ASP A 162 -25.04 32.63 29.75
C ASP A 162 -25.95 32.67 31.00
N LYS A 163 -25.84 31.66 31.88
CA LYS A 163 -26.52 31.63 33.19
C LYS A 163 -25.82 32.47 34.26
N GLY A 164 -24.68 33.08 33.95
CA GLY A 164 -23.93 33.97 34.85
C GLY A 164 -22.84 33.28 35.68
N GLN A 165 -22.48 32.03 35.40
CA GLN A 165 -21.32 31.38 36.02
C GLN A 165 -20.04 31.69 35.25
N ASP A 166 -18.98 32.12 35.93
CA ASP A 166 -17.69 32.42 35.29
C ASP A 166 -16.89 31.12 35.06
N ILE A 167 -17.18 30.47 33.92
CA ILE A 167 -16.55 29.22 33.51
C ILE A 167 -16.03 29.40 32.09
N HIS A 168 -14.72 29.20 31.91
CA HIS A 168 -14.08 29.31 30.61
C HIS A 168 -13.15 28.12 30.38
N MET A 169 -13.42 27.35 29.33
CA MET A 169 -12.66 26.13 29.04
C MET A 169 -11.16 26.39 28.85
N GLN A 170 -10.79 27.41 28.07
CA GLN A 170 -9.37 27.67 27.77
C GLN A 170 -8.64 28.35 28.93
N ALA A 171 -9.34 29.07 29.82
CA ALA A 171 -8.72 29.79 30.92
C ALA A 171 -8.58 28.91 32.17
N ALA A 172 -9.62 28.13 32.49
CA ALA A 172 -9.68 27.22 33.62
C ALA A 172 -10.24 25.84 33.21
N PRO A 173 -9.48 25.05 32.41
CA PRO A 173 -9.97 23.79 31.85
C PRO A 173 -10.35 22.75 32.92
N SER A 174 -9.56 22.63 33.99
CA SER A 174 -9.81 21.67 35.07
C SER A 174 -11.08 22.01 35.87
N GLN A 175 -11.34 23.30 36.09
CA GLN A 175 -12.56 23.77 36.74
C GLN A 175 -13.78 23.46 35.86
N ALA A 176 -13.71 23.80 34.56
CA ALA A 176 -14.78 23.52 33.61
C ALA A 176 -15.08 22.01 33.53
N GLU A 177 -14.05 21.16 33.48
CA GLU A 177 -14.19 19.71 33.45
C GLU A 177 -14.84 19.16 34.74
N LEU A 178 -14.41 19.63 35.92
CA LEU A 178 -14.97 19.19 37.21
C LEU A 178 -16.46 19.54 37.31
N LEU A 179 -16.82 20.76 36.92
CA LEU A 179 -18.21 21.22 36.92
C LEU A 179 -19.06 20.41 35.93
N PHE A 180 -18.53 20.10 34.76
CA PHE A 180 -19.21 19.26 33.77
C PHE A 180 -19.38 17.81 34.24
N LYS A 181 -18.38 17.23 34.93
CA LYS A 181 -18.48 15.91 35.57
C LYS A 181 -19.59 15.90 36.62
N ASN A 182 -19.63 16.92 37.48
CA ASN A 182 -20.69 17.06 38.48
C ASN A 182 -22.07 17.21 37.81
N TYR A 183 -22.17 17.99 36.74
CA TYR A 183 -23.39 18.14 35.96
C TYR A 183 -23.86 16.82 35.35
N LYS A 184 -22.97 16.00 34.78
CA LYS A 184 -23.32 14.67 34.26
C LYS A 184 -23.91 13.78 35.35
N VAL A 185 -23.27 13.71 36.52
CA VAL A 185 -23.76 12.91 37.67
C VAL A 185 -25.13 13.39 38.16
N ILE A 186 -25.36 14.71 38.21
CA ILE A 186 -26.66 15.27 38.59
C ILE A 186 -27.72 14.93 37.54
N LYS A 187 -27.37 15.05 36.26
CA LYS A 187 -28.28 14.77 35.13
C LYS A 187 -28.68 13.29 35.05
N GLU A 188 -27.78 12.36 35.39
CA GLU A 188 -28.09 10.93 35.44
C GLU A 188 -29.01 10.53 36.61
N LYS A 189 -29.02 11.31 37.68
CA LYS A 189 -29.88 11.08 38.85
C LYS A 189 -31.28 11.69 38.72
N LEU A 190 -31.49 12.52 37.71
CA LEU A 190 -32.75 13.22 37.44
C LEU A 190 -33.61 12.41 36.47
#